data_AF-S8CRB8-F1
#
_entry.id   AF-S8CRB8-F1
#
_cell.length_a   1.000
_cell.length_b   1.000
_cell.length_c   1.000
_cell.angle_alpha   90.00
_cell.angle_beta   90.00
_cell.angle_gamma   90.00
#
_symmetry.space_group_name_H-M   'P 1'
#
loop_
_entity.id
_entity.type
_entity.pdbx_description
1 polymer ?
#
loop_
_entity_poly.entity_id
_entity_poly.type
_entity_poly.pdbx_seq_one_letter_code
_entity_poly.pdbx_strand_id
1 'polypeptide(L)'
;KSEEEASVLRFYKIVLSWDYLRILKEAERKYDKKKPDGDGSLLKVKSRYTDVDDYFDVFEPLLFEEVKSHIIQQKDEEEETVWLQAIVAECNEINGFHLPAIICLNADSVSQSDLLLVSTAKFGEGKHLPTAYAFALVDHRQNDKIKLRLYLSGEIKSYNVDDVRPCQRLHSMLPIVSEVQKCVYVLKLCSLSTILREYVAMRSIGSLPFKDIILKAADTYSSNAASSWTLPRPLEDLMKREQNESQMDSIYAVLSHKPLVLIQGPPGTGKTRTILGILNAICHSSPPRV
;
A
#
# COMPACT_ATOMS: atom_id res chain seq x y z
N LYS A 1 -9.99 0.91 14.71
CA LYS A 1 -9.52 2.32 14.68
C LYS A 1 -8.14 2.48 15.31
N SER A 2 -7.93 2.21 16.60
CA SER A 2 -6.59 2.39 17.22
C SER A 2 -5.47 1.55 16.58
N GLU A 3 -5.73 0.30 16.19
CA GLU A 3 -4.71 -0.61 15.62
C GLU A 3 -4.39 -0.30 14.15
N GLU A 4 -5.40 0.13 13.39
CA GLU A 4 -5.27 0.60 12.02
C GLU A 4 -4.43 1.90 11.99
N GLU A 5 -4.77 2.87 12.84
CA GLU A 5 -4.00 4.11 12.98
C GLU A 5 -2.55 3.82 13.39
N ALA A 6 -2.32 2.91 14.34
CA ALA A 6 -0.97 2.49 14.72
C ALA A 6 -0.20 1.86 13.55
N SER A 7 -0.86 1.03 12.74
CA SER A 7 -0.28 0.41 11.55
C SER A 7 0.10 1.47 10.51
N VAL A 8 -0.78 2.43 10.25
CA VAL A 8 -0.52 3.57 9.34
C VAL A 8 0.68 4.39 9.82
N LEU A 9 0.76 4.70 11.12
CA LEU A 9 1.91 5.43 11.66
C LEU A 9 3.21 4.62 11.55
N ARG A 10 3.18 3.30 11.78
CA ARG A 10 4.35 2.43 11.57
C ARG A 10 4.85 2.47 10.13
N PHE A 11 3.93 2.35 9.17
CA PHE A 11 4.26 2.45 7.75
C PHE A 11 4.95 3.79 7.42
N TYR A 12 4.38 4.90 7.87
CA TYR A 12 4.98 6.21 7.64
C TYR A 12 6.34 6.38 8.30
N LYS A 13 6.52 5.92 9.55
CA LYS A 13 7.85 5.98 10.20
C LYS A 13 8.89 5.26 9.34
N ILE A 14 8.58 4.05 8.88
CA ILE A 14 9.49 3.24 8.07
C ILE A 14 9.84 3.97 6.77
N VAL A 15 8.84 4.29 5.94
CA VAL A 15 9.05 4.87 4.60
C VAL A 15 9.71 6.23 4.68
N LEU A 16 9.24 7.11 5.57
CA LEU A 16 9.76 8.48 5.67
C LEU A 16 11.18 8.54 6.26
N SER A 17 11.61 7.48 6.95
CA SER A 17 12.98 7.38 7.47
C SER A 17 14.02 7.04 6.37
N TRP A 18 13.60 6.48 5.23
CA TRP A 18 14.52 5.95 4.23
C TRP A 18 15.43 7.00 3.58
N ASP A 19 16.50 6.48 2.97
CA ASP A 19 17.52 7.24 2.26
C ASP A 19 17.33 7.08 0.75
N TYR A 20 16.85 8.15 0.10
CA TYR A 20 16.61 8.18 -1.33
C TYR A 20 17.85 7.83 -2.16
N LEU A 21 19.02 8.38 -1.84
CA LEU A 21 20.25 8.11 -2.60
C LEU A 21 20.72 6.65 -2.44
N ARG A 22 20.47 6.05 -1.28
CA ARG A 22 20.77 4.63 -1.04
C ARG A 22 19.86 3.72 -1.86
N ILE A 23 18.56 4.02 -1.92
CA ILE A 23 17.60 3.29 -2.76
C ILE A 23 18.05 3.30 -4.23
N LEU A 24 18.41 4.47 -4.76
CA LEU A 24 18.89 4.58 -6.14
C LEU A 24 20.18 3.79 -6.39
N LYS A 25 21.16 3.86 -5.48
CA LYS A 25 22.42 3.10 -5.59
C LYS A 25 22.20 1.59 -5.52
N GLU A 26 21.26 1.13 -4.69
CA GLU A 26 20.88 -0.28 -4.60
C GLU A 26 20.24 -0.77 -5.90
N ALA A 27 19.40 0.06 -6.52
CA ALA A 27 18.80 -0.23 -7.82
C ALA A 27 19.86 -0.36 -8.93
N GLU A 28 20.76 0.60 -9.06
CA GLU A 28 21.84 0.59 -10.07
C GLU A 28 22.71 -0.67 -9.95
N ARG A 29 23.06 -1.07 -8.72
CA ARG A 29 23.81 -2.32 -8.47
C ARG A 29 23.06 -3.58 -8.89
N LYS A 30 21.73 -3.60 -8.74
CA LYS A 30 20.89 -4.72 -9.19
C LYS A 30 20.84 -4.82 -10.72
N TYR A 31 20.88 -3.69 -11.44
CA TYR A 31 20.96 -3.66 -12.90
C TYR A 31 22.31 -4.15 -13.43
N ASP A 32 23.43 -3.75 -12.81
CA ASP A 32 24.78 -4.12 -13.27
C ASP A 32 25.11 -5.60 -13.02
N LYS A 33 24.60 -6.18 -11.93
CA LYS A 33 24.82 -7.59 -11.60
C LYS A 33 23.83 -8.48 -12.36
N LYS A 34 24.18 -8.93 -13.56
CA LYS A 34 23.47 -9.97 -14.35
C LYS A 34 23.37 -11.37 -13.68
N LYS A 35 23.50 -11.51 -12.35
CA LYS A 35 23.31 -12.77 -11.61
C LYS A 35 22.72 -12.52 -10.21
N PRO A 36 21.66 -13.24 -9.81
CA PRO A 36 21.11 -13.20 -8.46
C PRO A 36 21.78 -14.31 -7.65
N ASP A 37 22.95 -14.07 -7.07
CA ASP A 37 23.46 -14.97 -6.04
C ASP A 37 24.16 -14.16 -4.95
N GLY A 38 23.58 -14.22 -3.75
CA GLY A 38 24.12 -13.67 -2.51
C GLY A 38 23.28 -12.55 -1.92
N ASP A 39 22.41 -12.90 -0.96
CA ASP A 39 21.86 -12.04 0.09
C ASP A 39 20.76 -11.02 -0.28
N GLY A 40 20.41 -10.89 -1.57
CA GLY A 40 19.45 -9.88 -2.06
C GLY A 40 18.26 -10.39 -2.89
N SER A 41 17.98 -11.69 -2.89
CA SER A 41 16.82 -12.24 -3.62
C SER A 41 15.52 -11.87 -2.90
N LEU A 42 14.54 -11.32 -3.64
CA LEU A 42 13.19 -11.10 -3.12
C LEU A 42 12.65 -12.38 -2.47
N LEU A 43 11.96 -12.22 -1.34
CA LEU A 43 11.34 -13.33 -0.65
C LEU A 43 10.33 -14.02 -1.57
N LYS A 44 10.36 -15.35 -1.58
CA LYS A 44 9.40 -16.12 -2.36
C LYS A 44 8.09 -16.24 -1.59
N VAL A 45 6.98 -15.86 -2.22
CA VAL A 45 5.63 -16.08 -1.69
C VAL A 45 5.41 -17.57 -1.46
N LYS A 46 4.99 -17.93 -0.23
CA LYS A 46 4.71 -19.31 0.16
C LYS A 46 3.32 -19.72 -0.32
N SER A 47 3.13 -21.01 -0.54
CA SER A 47 1.80 -21.58 -0.81
C SER A 47 0.93 -21.69 0.44
N ARG A 48 1.55 -21.70 1.63
CA ARG A 48 0.91 -21.78 2.95
C ARG A 48 1.72 -21.04 3.99
N TYR A 49 1.04 -20.56 5.02
CA TYR A 49 1.59 -19.86 6.18
C TYR A 49 1.13 -20.55 7.47
N THR A 50 2.03 -20.67 8.45
CA THR A 50 1.70 -21.32 9.73
C THR A 50 0.79 -20.46 10.60
N ASP A 51 1.00 -19.16 10.57
CA ASP A 51 0.33 -18.16 11.37
C ASP A 51 0.45 -16.78 10.70
N VAL A 52 -0.01 -15.75 11.40
CA VAL A 52 -0.04 -14.38 10.90
C VAL A 52 1.36 -13.77 10.83
N ASP A 53 2.27 -14.12 11.74
CA ASP A 53 3.63 -13.58 11.76
C ASP A 53 4.44 -14.16 10.59
N ASP A 54 4.29 -15.47 10.31
CA ASP A 54 4.88 -16.13 9.14
C ASP A 54 4.42 -15.51 7.81
N TYR A 55 3.20 -14.99 7.77
CA TYR A 55 2.66 -14.23 6.63
C TYR A 55 3.29 -12.83 6.53
N PHE A 56 3.43 -12.13 7.65
CA PHE A 56 4.08 -10.81 7.70
C PHE A 56 5.56 -10.86 7.32
N ASP A 57 6.29 -11.87 7.79
CA ASP A 57 7.71 -12.06 7.49
C ASP A 57 8.00 -12.18 5.99
N VAL A 58 7.00 -12.57 5.20
CA VAL A 58 7.09 -12.66 3.74
C VAL A 58 6.54 -11.42 3.05
N PHE A 59 5.29 -11.02 3.37
CA PHE A 59 4.61 -9.96 2.61
C PHE A 59 5.05 -8.55 2.97
N GLU A 60 5.48 -8.30 4.21
CA GLU A 60 5.87 -6.96 4.63
C GLU A 60 7.13 -6.45 3.91
N PRO A 61 8.24 -7.23 3.84
CA PRO A 61 9.40 -6.83 3.04
C PRO A 61 9.07 -6.64 1.56
N LEU A 62 8.24 -7.52 0.98
CA LEU A 62 7.83 -7.43 -0.43
C LEU A 62 7.04 -6.16 -0.72
N LEU A 63 6.12 -5.78 0.16
CA LEU A 63 5.35 -4.55 0.02
C LEU A 63 6.26 -3.32 0.07
N PHE A 64 7.28 -3.32 0.93
CA PHE A 64 8.25 -2.23 0.97
C PHE A 64 9.19 -2.21 -0.25
N GLU A 65 9.50 -3.35 -0.86
CA GLU A 65 10.21 -3.38 -2.15
C GLU A 65 9.35 -2.77 -3.27
N GLU A 66 8.03 -2.90 -3.23
CA GLU A 66 7.13 -2.23 -4.18
C GLU A 66 7.17 -0.69 -4.03
N VAL A 67 7.19 -0.18 -2.78
CA VAL A 67 7.37 1.26 -2.55
C VAL A 67 8.68 1.75 -3.17
N LYS A 68 9.78 1.02 -2.97
CA LYS A 68 11.08 1.35 -3.57
C LYS A 68 11.00 1.30 -5.10
N SER A 69 10.33 0.30 -5.67
CA SER A 69 10.12 0.17 -7.12
C SER A 69 9.47 1.41 -7.71
N HIS A 70 8.38 1.91 -7.12
CA HIS A 70 7.75 3.15 -7.58
C HIS A 70 8.65 4.39 -7.45
N ILE A 71 9.47 4.48 -6.40
CA ILE A 71 10.45 5.57 -6.25
C ILE A 71 11.49 5.52 -7.38
N ILE A 72 11.89 4.33 -7.81
CA ILE A 72 12.91 4.13 -8.86
C ILE A 72 12.32 4.41 -10.25
N GLN A 73 11.12 3.89 -10.55
CA GLN A 73 10.48 4.03 -11.87
C GLN A 73 10.33 5.49 -12.33
N GLN A 74 10.04 6.41 -11.40
CA GLN A 74 9.94 7.84 -11.70
C GLN A 74 11.26 8.50 -12.15
N LYS A 75 12.42 7.89 -11.89
CA LYS A 75 13.70 8.34 -12.45
C LYS A 75 13.86 7.91 -13.91
N ASP A 76 13.24 6.79 -14.29
CA ASP A 76 13.39 6.16 -15.61
C ASP A 76 12.34 6.65 -16.62
N GLU A 77 11.27 7.30 -16.16
CA GLU A 77 10.33 8.02 -17.02
C GLU A 77 11.05 9.18 -17.73
N GLU A 78 10.97 9.26 -19.06
CA GLU A 78 11.62 10.31 -19.88
C GLU A 78 11.06 11.73 -19.62
N GLU A 79 10.16 11.89 -18.65
CA GLU A 79 9.65 13.18 -18.20
C GLU A 79 10.70 13.93 -17.39
N GLU A 80 10.87 15.23 -17.70
CA GLU A 80 11.83 16.07 -17.02
C GLU A 80 11.51 16.15 -15.52
N THR A 81 12.49 15.82 -14.67
CA THR A 81 12.33 15.87 -13.21
C THR A 81 12.02 17.30 -12.75
N VAL A 82 10.75 17.60 -12.47
CA VAL A 82 10.32 18.95 -12.08
C VAL A 82 10.48 19.15 -10.57
N TRP A 83 11.46 19.98 -10.21
CA TRP A 83 11.62 20.49 -8.85
C TRP A 83 10.79 21.74 -8.63
N LEU A 84 9.99 21.73 -7.56
CA LEU A 84 9.23 22.89 -7.11
C LEU A 84 9.97 23.60 -5.98
N GLN A 85 9.92 24.93 -5.97
CA GLN A 85 10.44 25.73 -4.87
C GLN A 85 9.30 26.04 -3.90
N ALA A 86 9.55 25.83 -2.61
CA ALA A 86 8.59 26.07 -1.57
C ALA A 86 9.21 26.80 -0.38
N ILE A 87 8.36 27.46 0.40
CA ILE A 87 8.74 28.17 1.62
C ILE A 87 8.02 27.53 2.81
N VAL A 88 8.76 27.28 3.89
CA VAL A 88 8.21 26.79 5.16
C VAL A 88 7.43 27.92 5.84
N ALA A 89 6.14 27.72 6.07
CA ALA A 89 5.27 28.70 6.72
C ALA A 89 5.12 28.48 8.23
N GLU A 90 5.11 27.22 8.66
CA GLU A 90 4.94 26.80 10.05
C GLU A 90 5.37 25.34 10.19
N CYS A 91 5.65 24.89 11.41
CA CYS A 91 5.92 23.49 11.70
C CYS A 91 5.37 23.11 13.07
N ASN A 92 4.66 21.98 13.14
CA ASN A 92 4.15 21.40 14.37
C ASN A 92 4.74 20.01 14.56
N GLU A 93 4.75 19.50 15.78
CA GLU A 93 5.18 18.13 16.07
C GLU A 93 4.03 17.34 16.69
N ILE A 94 3.74 16.16 16.14
CA ILE A 94 2.69 15.25 16.65
C ILE A 94 3.17 13.81 16.48
N ASN A 95 3.11 12.99 17.54
CA ASN A 95 3.46 11.57 17.53
C ASN A 95 4.87 11.24 16.98
N GLY A 96 5.83 12.14 17.19
CA GLY A 96 7.21 12.03 16.68
C GLY A 96 7.36 12.35 15.18
N PHE A 97 6.32 12.89 14.55
CA PHE A 97 6.37 13.44 13.19
C PHE A 97 6.44 14.95 13.22
N HIS A 98 7.20 15.51 12.27
CA HIS A 98 7.24 16.94 12.00
C HIS A 98 6.26 17.25 10.88
N LEU A 99 5.42 18.26 11.09
CA LEU A 99 4.32 18.62 10.22
C LEU A 99 4.46 20.06 9.68
N PRO A 100 5.46 20.32 8.82
CA PRO A 100 5.60 21.64 8.23
C PRO A 100 4.45 21.90 7.25
N ALA A 101 3.91 23.12 7.27
CA ALA A 101 3.10 23.60 6.16
C ALA A 101 4.01 24.38 5.22
N ILE A 102 4.00 24.01 3.94
CA ILE A 102 4.78 24.69 2.91
C ILE A 102 3.86 25.47 1.97
N ILE A 103 4.34 26.59 1.47
CA ILE A 103 3.71 27.34 0.38
C ILE A 103 4.55 27.12 -0.86
N CYS A 104 3.95 26.57 -1.90
CA CYS A 104 4.64 26.13 -3.10
C CYS A 104 3.96 26.70 -4.34
N LEU A 105 4.73 27.33 -5.22
CA LEU A 105 4.23 27.78 -6.52
C LEU A 105 4.06 26.56 -7.43
N ASN A 106 3.02 26.55 -8.26
CA ASN A 106 2.73 25.51 -9.25
C ASN A 106 2.56 24.08 -8.68
N ALA A 107 2.02 23.96 -7.47
CA ALA A 107 1.81 22.67 -6.82
C ALA A 107 0.52 21.94 -7.24
N ASP A 108 0.01 22.18 -8.45
CA ASP A 108 -1.27 21.61 -8.91
C ASP A 108 -1.18 20.09 -9.16
N SER A 109 0.03 19.59 -9.40
CA SER A 109 0.31 18.17 -9.57
C SER A 109 0.45 17.40 -8.24
N VAL A 110 0.50 18.11 -7.10
CA VAL A 110 0.72 17.50 -5.77
C VAL A 110 -0.62 17.25 -5.07
N SER A 111 -0.88 15.99 -4.75
CA SER A 111 -2.11 15.49 -4.16
C SER A 111 -1.89 14.83 -2.80
N GLN A 112 -2.98 14.60 -2.07
CA GLN A 112 -2.93 13.88 -0.80
C GLN A 112 -2.34 12.48 -0.98
N SER A 113 -1.54 12.04 -0.01
CA SER A 113 -0.81 10.77 -0.03
C SER A 113 0.34 10.69 -1.03
N ASP A 114 0.69 11.79 -1.71
CA ASP A 114 1.92 11.84 -2.50
C ASP A 114 3.14 11.81 -1.57
N LEU A 115 4.12 10.98 -1.95
CA LEU A 115 5.46 10.97 -1.40
C LEU A 115 6.30 11.99 -2.14
N LEU A 116 6.92 12.87 -1.38
CA LEU A 116 7.79 13.92 -1.84
C LEU A 116 9.20 13.73 -1.30
N LEU A 117 10.17 14.23 -2.02
CA LEU A 117 11.54 14.45 -1.55
C LEU A 117 11.73 15.94 -1.29
N VAL A 118 12.05 16.29 -0.04
CA VAL A 118 12.33 17.67 0.37
C VAL A 118 13.82 17.83 0.60
N SER A 119 14.44 18.85 0.01
CA SER A 119 15.88 19.09 0.02
C SER A 119 16.23 20.57 0.10
N THR A 120 17.43 20.90 0.57
CA THR A 120 17.98 22.27 0.53
C THR A 120 18.48 22.69 -0.85
N ALA A 121 18.72 21.74 -1.75
CA ALA A 121 19.17 21.97 -3.11
C ALA A 121 18.58 20.93 -4.06
N LYS A 122 18.42 21.29 -5.34
CA LYS A 122 18.04 20.33 -6.38
C LYS A 122 19.14 19.30 -6.59
N PHE A 123 18.74 18.09 -6.95
CA PHE A 123 19.69 17.04 -7.27
C PHE A 123 20.18 17.26 -8.71
N GLY A 124 21.50 17.19 -8.94
CA GLY A 124 22.12 17.42 -10.25
C GLY A 124 22.58 18.85 -10.50
N GLU A 125 22.15 19.84 -9.71
CA GLU A 125 22.69 21.20 -9.74
C GLU A 125 23.87 21.33 -8.74
N GLY A 126 25.11 21.23 -9.23
CA GLY A 126 26.33 21.47 -8.45
C GLY A 126 27.33 20.30 -8.38
N LYS A 127 28.48 20.51 -7.74
CA LYS A 127 29.57 19.50 -7.65
C LYS A 127 29.32 18.41 -6.59
N HIS A 128 28.40 18.65 -5.64
CA HIS A 128 28.18 17.77 -4.49
C HIS A 128 26.70 17.44 -4.33
N LEU A 129 26.41 16.20 -3.95
CA LEU A 129 25.05 15.74 -3.62
C LEU A 129 24.56 16.40 -2.33
N PRO A 130 23.27 16.78 -2.24
CA PRO A 130 22.71 17.33 -1.01
C PRO A 130 22.86 16.38 0.18
N THR A 131 23.25 16.92 1.34
CA THR A 131 23.39 16.16 2.59
C THR A 131 22.20 16.32 3.52
N ALA A 132 21.35 17.31 3.29
CA ALA A 132 20.12 17.58 4.05
C ALA A 132 18.91 17.40 3.13
N TYR A 133 18.29 16.22 3.21
CA TYR A 133 17.04 15.90 2.52
C TYR A 133 16.27 14.82 3.26
N ALA A 134 14.96 14.81 3.11
CA ALA A 134 14.08 13.82 3.73
C ALA A 134 12.88 13.52 2.84
N PHE A 135 12.30 12.35 3.03
CA PHE A 135 10.99 12.07 2.48
C PHE A 135 9.92 12.80 3.28
N ALA A 136 8.87 13.24 2.58
CA ALA A 136 7.71 13.87 3.16
C ALA A 136 6.44 13.30 2.53
N LEU A 137 5.44 13.00 3.34
CA LEU A 137 4.10 12.65 2.86
C LEU A 137 3.24 13.91 2.81
N VAL A 138 2.45 14.08 1.75
CA VAL A 138 1.37 15.07 1.73
C VAL A 138 0.21 14.58 2.58
N ASP A 139 0.00 15.21 3.74
CA ASP A 139 -1.07 14.85 4.67
C ASP A 139 -2.41 15.39 4.16
N HIS A 140 -2.45 16.69 3.84
CA HIS A 140 -3.58 17.36 3.20
C HIS A 140 -3.16 18.73 2.63
N ARG A 141 -4.03 19.32 1.81
CA ARG A 141 -3.87 20.68 1.29
C ARG A 141 -4.93 21.59 1.91
N GLN A 142 -4.51 22.75 2.38
CA GLN A 142 -5.39 23.77 2.94
C GLN A 142 -5.07 25.12 2.28
N ASN A 143 -5.99 25.59 1.43
CA ASN A 143 -5.80 26.80 0.62
C ASN A 143 -4.53 26.71 -0.26
N ASP A 144 -3.59 27.63 -0.04
CA ASP A 144 -2.27 27.75 -0.66
C ASP A 144 -1.18 26.95 0.07
N LYS A 145 -1.49 26.38 1.23
CA LYS A 145 -0.56 25.60 2.05
C LYS A 145 -0.74 24.10 1.83
N ILE A 146 0.39 23.40 1.77
CA ILE A 146 0.44 21.93 1.75
C ILE A 146 1.02 21.47 3.08
N LYS A 147 0.24 20.72 3.86
CA LYS A 147 0.71 20.15 5.12
C LYS A 147 1.45 18.86 4.81
N LEU A 148 2.72 18.84 5.15
CA LEU A 148 3.57 17.68 4.99
C LEU A 148 3.68 16.91 6.31
N ARG A 149 4.11 15.66 6.21
CA ARG A 149 4.49 14.82 7.34
C ARG A 149 5.86 14.23 7.09
N LEU A 150 6.79 14.46 8.01
CA LEU A 150 8.16 13.98 7.96
C LEU A 150 8.51 13.22 9.24
N TYR A 151 9.37 12.22 9.11
CA TYR A 151 9.96 11.51 10.23
C TYR A 151 11.46 11.77 10.27
N LEU A 152 11.92 12.54 11.26
CA LEU A 152 13.30 13.06 11.31
C LEU A 152 14.13 12.50 12.49
N SER A 153 13.55 11.61 13.30
CA SER A 153 14.20 11.08 14.51
C SER A 153 15.34 10.08 14.23
N GLY A 154 15.42 9.52 13.02
CA GLY A 154 16.46 8.58 12.61
C GLY A 154 15.99 7.59 11.56
N GLU A 155 16.90 6.75 11.07
CA GLU A 155 16.61 5.69 10.11
C GLU A 155 16.12 4.44 10.83
N ILE A 156 15.02 3.85 10.34
CA ILE A 156 14.52 2.57 10.85
C ILE A 156 15.19 1.42 10.11
N LYS A 157 15.79 0.49 10.86
CA LYS A 157 16.40 -0.73 10.32
C LYS A 157 15.43 -1.91 10.33
N SER A 158 15.49 -2.72 9.28
CA SER A 158 14.74 -3.99 9.17
C SER A 158 13.25 -3.87 9.49
N TYR A 159 12.65 -2.73 9.16
CA TYR A 159 11.24 -2.43 9.44
C TYR A 159 10.88 -2.43 10.94
N ASN A 160 11.87 -2.51 11.84
CA ASN A 160 11.66 -2.45 13.27
C ASN A 160 11.68 -1.00 13.76
N VAL A 161 10.50 -0.46 14.07
CA VAL A 161 10.34 0.92 14.55
C VAL A 161 11.02 1.22 15.88
N ASP A 162 11.44 0.19 16.63
CA ASP A 162 12.19 0.34 17.87
C ASP A 162 13.71 0.42 17.63
N ASP A 163 14.21 -0.06 16.49
CA ASP A 163 15.63 0.09 16.09
C ASP A 163 15.83 1.34 15.23
N VAL A 164 15.76 2.50 15.90
CA VAL A 164 16.00 3.82 15.29
C VAL A 164 17.48 4.18 15.39
N ARG A 165 18.13 4.36 14.23
CA ARG A 165 19.54 4.76 14.14
C ARG A 165 19.67 6.26 13.87
N PRO A 166 20.50 6.98 14.63
CA PRO A 166 20.79 8.38 14.33
C PRO A 166 21.30 8.55 12.89
N CYS A 167 20.80 9.56 12.20
CA CYS A 167 21.18 9.87 10.82
C CYS A 167 21.39 11.37 10.65
N GLN A 168 22.62 11.75 10.30
CA GLN A 168 23.01 13.16 10.14
C GLN A 168 22.14 13.89 9.11
N ARG A 169 21.76 13.20 8.03
CA ARG A 169 20.90 13.75 6.98
C ARG A 169 19.55 14.20 7.52
N LEU A 170 18.88 13.34 8.29
CA LEU A 170 17.58 13.65 8.88
C LEU A 170 17.70 14.69 10.00
N HIS A 171 18.75 14.61 10.82
CA HIS A 171 19.03 15.60 11.85
C HIS A 171 19.26 16.99 11.27
N SER A 172 19.96 17.08 10.12
CA SER A 172 20.21 18.35 9.44
C SER A 172 18.94 18.97 8.86
N MET A 173 17.91 18.17 8.55
CA MET A 173 16.60 18.63 8.07
C MET A 173 15.75 19.30 9.16
N LEU A 174 15.94 18.95 10.43
CA LEU A 174 15.14 19.44 11.55
C LEU A 174 15.11 20.98 11.67
N PRO A 175 16.25 21.70 11.69
CA PRO A 175 16.23 23.17 11.72
C PRO A 175 15.63 23.77 10.45
N ILE A 176 15.80 23.11 9.29
CA ILE A 176 15.31 23.63 8.00
C ILE A 176 13.79 23.62 7.95
N VAL A 177 13.14 22.53 8.37
CA VAL A 177 11.67 22.43 8.33
C VAL A 177 11.00 23.18 9.47
N SER A 178 11.75 23.60 10.48
CA SER A 178 11.24 24.34 11.64
C SER A 178 11.43 25.86 11.50
N GLU A 179 12.32 26.30 10.62
CA GLU A 179 12.60 27.71 10.35
C GLU A 179 11.55 28.30 9.39
N VAL A 180 10.77 29.27 9.89
CA VAL A 180 9.78 30.00 9.08
C VAL A 180 10.49 30.83 8.01
N GLN A 181 9.89 30.92 6.82
CA GLN A 181 10.44 31.53 5.62
C GLN A 181 11.65 30.81 5.00
N LYS A 182 12.01 29.62 5.48
CA LYS A 182 13.08 28.83 4.86
C LYS A 182 12.67 28.33 3.48
N CYS A 183 13.49 28.61 2.47
CA CYS A 183 13.33 28.04 1.13
C CYS A 183 13.81 26.59 1.09
N VAL A 184 13.00 25.73 0.48
CA VAL A 184 13.30 24.33 0.21
C VAL A 184 12.89 23.96 -1.21
N TYR A 185 13.48 22.88 -1.72
CA TYR A 185 13.09 22.28 -2.99
C TYR A 185 12.32 20.98 -2.73
N VAL A 186 11.28 20.76 -3.52
CA VAL A 186 10.36 19.63 -3.41
C VAL A 186 10.30 18.91 -4.74
N LEU A 187 10.46 17.60 -4.72
CA LEU A 187 10.26 16.73 -5.87
C LEU A 187 9.16 15.74 -5.54
N LYS A 188 8.14 15.64 -6.40
CA LYS A 188 7.12 14.58 -6.30
C LYS A 188 7.73 13.27 -6.79
N LEU A 189 7.47 12.19 -6.05
CA LEU A 189 7.90 10.84 -6.42
C LEU A 189 6.67 10.02 -6.85
N CYS A 190 5.89 9.52 -5.91
CA CYS A 190 4.76 8.64 -6.23
C CYS A 190 3.61 8.79 -5.22
N SER A 191 2.43 8.26 -5.54
CA SER A 191 1.34 8.17 -4.55
C SER A 191 1.49 6.91 -3.70
N LEU A 192 1.38 7.04 -2.38
CA LEU A 192 1.39 5.91 -1.44
C LEU A 192 -0.01 5.37 -1.13
N SER A 193 -1.07 5.94 -1.71
CA SER A 193 -2.45 5.64 -1.35
C SER A 193 -2.85 4.16 -1.56
N THR A 194 -2.41 3.53 -2.63
CA THR A 194 -2.71 2.10 -2.91
C THR A 194 -1.92 1.19 -1.98
N ILE A 195 -0.61 1.39 -1.89
CA ILE A 195 0.27 0.53 -1.09
C ILE A 195 -0.03 0.65 0.41
N LEU A 196 -0.40 1.83 0.89
CA LEU A 196 -0.84 1.99 2.28
C LEU A 196 -2.10 1.18 2.57
N ARG A 197 -3.07 1.15 1.64
CA ARG A 197 -4.29 0.33 1.79
C ARG A 197 -3.96 -1.15 1.81
N GLU A 198 -3.03 -1.60 0.97
CA GLU A 198 -2.54 -2.98 0.96
C GLU A 198 -1.81 -3.32 2.26
N TYR A 199 -0.99 -2.41 2.78
CA TYR A 199 -0.30 -2.61 4.06
C TYR A 199 -1.27 -2.72 5.23
N VAL A 200 -2.28 -1.84 5.29
CA VAL A 200 -3.34 -1.92 6.30
C VAL A 200 -4.15 -3.22 6.15
N ALA A 201 -4.49 -3.61 4.92
CA ALA A 201 -5.19 -4.88 4.66
C ALA A 201 -4.37 -6.08 5.15
N MET A 202 -3.08 -6.12 4.82
CA MET A 202 -2.13 -7.13 5.30
C MET A 202 -2.13 -7.17 6.82
N ARG A 203 -1.87 -6.05 7.50
CA ARG A 203 -1.83 -5.97 8.98
C ARG A 203 -3.15 -6.38 9.64
N SER A 204 -4.29 -6.21 8.97
CA SER A 204 -5.61 -6.60 9.48
C SER A 204 -5.95 -8.09 9.32
N ILE A 205 -5.12 -8.88 8.62
CA ILE A 205 -5.43 -10.28 8.29
C ILE A 205 -5.78 -11.14 9.52
N GLY A 206 -5.15 -10.87 10.66
CA GLY A 206 -5.40 -11.60 11.92
C GLY A 206 -6.82 -11.46 12.47
N SER A 207 -7.53 -10.41 12.06
CA SER A 207 -8.91 -10.11 12.46
C SER A 207 -9.97 -10.65 11.50
N LEU A 208 -9.57 -11.15 10.32
CA LEU A 208 -10.51 -11.63 9.32
C LEU A 208 -11.15 -12.97 9.75
N PRO A 209 -12.46 -13.16 9.57
CA PRO A 209 -13.15 -14.39 9.96
C PRO A 209 -12.71 -15.62 9.14
N PHE A 210 -12.15 -15.40 7.94
CA PHE A 210 -11.66 -16.44 7.04
C PHE A 210 -10.13 -16.47 6.94
N LYS A 211 -9.40 -15.94 7.93
CA LYS A 211 -7.93 -15.87 7.91
C LYS A 211 -7.26 -17.22 7.67
N ASP A 212 -7.76 -18.30 8.26
CA ASP A 212 -7.17 -19.63 8.11
C ASP A 212 -7.23 -20.13 6.66
N ILE A 213 -8.28 -19.76 5.93
CA ILE A 213 -8.43 -20.09 4.51
C ILE A 213 -7.39 -19.34 3.69
N ILE A 214 -7.16 -18.05 4.00
CA ILE A 214 -6.14 -17.24 3.33
C ILE A 214 -4.74 -17.81 3.62
N LEU A 215 -4.41 -18.04 4.90
CA LEU A 215 -3.08 -18.50 5.31
C LEU A 215 -2.75 -19.91 4.78
N LYS A 216 -3.72 -20.84 4.79
CA LYS A 216 -3.49 -22.22 4.35
C LYS A 216 -3.75 -22.43 2.85
N ALA A 217 -4.33 -21.45 2.17
CA ALA A 217 -4.81 -21.54 0.80
C ALA A 217 -5.62 -22.84 0.55
N ALA A 218 -6.46 -23.22 1.50
CA ALA A 218 -7.15 -24.51 1.49
C ALA A 218 -8.58 -24.38 2.03
N ASP A 219 -9.52 -25.04 1.34
CA ASP A 219 -10.89 -25.19 1.81
C ASP A 219 -10.90 -26.23 2.94
N THR A 220 -11.03 -25.76 4.18
CA THR A 220 -11.17 -26.60 5.37
C THR A 220 -12.63 -26.73 5.81
N TYR A 221 -13.56 -26.07 5.11
CA TYR A 221 -14.97 -26.06 5.46
C TYR A 221 -15.68 -27.25 4.82
N SER A 222 -16.12 -28.19 5.66
CA SER A 222 -17.08 -29.21 5.25
C SER A 222 -18.45 -28.56 5.14
N SER A 223 -19.01 -28.47 3.94
CA SER A 223 -20.36 -27.94 3.74
C SER A 223 -21.38 -28.93 4.30
N ASN A 224 -22.06 -28.58 5.39
CA ASN A 224 -23.28 -29.29 5.77
C ASN A 224 -24.40 -28.82 4.82
N ALA A 225 -24.97 -29.74 4.02
CA ALA A 225 -26.07 -29.41 3.10
C ALA A 225 -27.28 -28.75 3.79
N ALA A 226 -27.43 -28.95 5.11
CA ALA A 226 -28.45 -28.34 5.94
C ALA A 226 -28.32 -26.81 6.11
N SER A 227 -27.16 -26.21 5.81
CA SER A 227 -26.97 -24.76 5.94
C SER A 227 -27.26 -23.98 4.65
N SER A 228 -27.48 -24.61 3.50
CA SER A 228 -27.57 -23.91 2.21
C SER A 228 -28.78 -22.96 2.10
N TRP A 229 -28.55 -21.80 1.49
CA TRP A 229 -29.60 -20.83 1.18
C TRP A 229 -30.51 -21.34 0.07
N THR A 230 -31.81 -21.13 0.23
CA THR A 230 -32.82 -21.56 -0.75
C THR A 230 -33.26 -20.39 -1.62
N LEU A 231 -33.27 -20.61 -2.93
CA LEU A 231 -33.73 -19.63 -3.91
C LEU A 231 -35.24 -19.73 -4.11
N PRO A 232 -35.98 -18.61 -4.25
CA PRO A 232 -37.39 -18.66 -4.61
C PRO A 232 -37.58 -19.33 -5.98
N ARG A 233 -38.51 -20.30 -6.06
CA ARG A 233 -38.76 -21.08 -7.29
C ARG A 233 -38.93 -20.22 -8.56
N PRO A 234 -39.71 -19.11 -8.55
CA PRO A 234 -39.87 -18.28 -9.76
C PRO A 234 -38.55 -17.69 -10.27
N LEU A 235 -37.66 -17.33 -9.35
CA LEU A 235 -36.34 -16.79 -9.67
C LEU A 235 -35.42 -17.90 -10.15
N GLU A 236 -35.42 -19.06 -9.49
CA GLU A 236 -34.66 -20.24 -9.92
C GLU A 236 -35.02 -20.66 -11.35
N ASP A 237 -36.32 -20.71 -11.67
CA ASP A 237 -36.81 -21.08 -13.00
C ASP A 237 -36.40 -20.06 -14.07
N LEU A 238 -36.42 -18.77 -13.74
CA LEU A 238 -35.95 -17.71 -14.64
C LEU A 238 -34.45 -17.84 -14.91
N MET A 239 -33.66 -18.02 -13.84
CA MET A 239 -32.21 -18.14 -13.93
C MET A 239 -31.79 -19.36 -14.75
N LYS A 240 -32.48 -20.51 -14.57
CA LYS A 240 -32.24 -21.73 -15.38
C LYS A 240 -32.54 -21.56 -16.87
N ARG A 241 -33.41 -20.62 -17.26
CA ARG A 241 -33.67 -20.31 -18.69
C ARG A 241 -32.61 -19.38 -19.27
N GLU A 242 -32.07 -18.48 -18.46
CA GLU A 242 -31.14 -17.45 -18.91
C GLU A 242 -29.67 -17.86 -18.82
N GLN A 243 -29.34 -18.77 -17.90
CA GLN A 243 -27.98 -19.20 -17.61
C GLN A 243 -27.75 -20.63 -18.04
N ASN A 244 -26.52 -20.94 -18.41
CA ASN A 244 -26.12 -22.31 -18.67
C ASN A 244 -25.83 -23.07 -17.35
N GLU A 245 -25.62 -24.37 -17.47
CA GLU A 245 -25.40 -25.28 -16.33
C GLU A 245 -24.24 -24.83 -15.43
N SER A 246 -23.07 -24.50 -15.98
CA SER A 246 -21.90 -24.11 -15.17
C SER A 246 -22.08 -22.76 -14.44
N GLN A 247 -22.86 -21.84 -15.02
CA GLN A 247 -23.24 -20.60 -14.37
C GLN A 247 -24.24 -20.84 -13.23
N MET A 248 -25.20 -21.76 -13.42
CA MET A 248 -26.11 -22.18 -12.36
C MET A 248 -25.38 -22.89 -11.22
N ASP A 249 -24.43 -23.77 -11.52
CA ASP A 249 -23.59 -24.42 -10.51
C ASP A 249 -22.78 -23.40 -9.69
N SER A 250 -22.29 -22.34 -10.34
CA SER A 250 -21.59 -21.24 -9.67
C SER A 250 -22.51 -20.50 -8.69
N ILE A 251 -23.79 -20.31 -9.02
CA ILE A 251 -24.78 -19.71 -8.11
C ILE A 251 -25.06 -20.63 -6.92
N TYR A 252 -25.32 -21.91 -7.17
CA TYR A 252 -25.55 -22.87 -6.08
C TYR A 252 -24.34 -23.02 -5.18
N ALA A 253 -23.12 -22.98 -5.73
CA ALA A 253 -21.88 -22.97 -4.96
C ALA A 253 -21.81 -21.78 -3.98
N VAL A 254 -22.25 -20.59 -4.40
CA VAL A 254 -22.32 -19.42 -3.50
C VAL A 254 -23.42 -19.58 -2.44
N LEU A 255 -24.59 -20.13 -2.82
CA LEU A 255 -25.68 -20.41 -1.88
C LEU A 255 -25.35 -21.54 -0.88
N SER A 256 -24.30 -22.33 -1.13
CA SER A 256 -23.85 -23.42 -0.26
C SER A 256 -23.19 -22.96 1.05
N HIS A 257 -23.18 -21.66 1.34
CA HIS A 257 -22.66 -21.08 2.57
C HIS A 257 -21.17 -21.28 2.83
N LYS A 258 -20.42 -21.66 1.80
CA LYS A 258 -18.96 -21.71 1.88
C LYS A 258 -18.40 -20.30 2.10
N PRO A 259 -17.46 -20.13 3.04
CA PRO A 259 -16.85 -18.82 3.31
C PRO A 259 -16.02 -18.28 2.15
N LEU A 260 -15.53 -19.16 1.27
CA LEU A 260 -14.81 -18.78 0.06
C LEU A 260 -15.23 -19.68 -1.10
N VAL A 261 -15.53 -19.08 -2.25
CA VAL A 261 -15.86 -19.79 -3.49
C VAL A 261 -15.03 -19.19 -4.61
N LEU A 262 -14.35 -20.06 -5.38
CA LEU A 262 -13.56 -19.66 -6.54
C LEU A 262 -14.34 -20.02 -7.81
N ILE A 263 -14.71 -19.00 -8.60
CA ILE A 263 -15.38 -19.18 -9.87
C ILE A 263 -14.41 -18.83 -10.99
N GLN A 264 -14.03 -19.83 -11.77
CA GLN A 264 -13.13 -19.65 -12.91
C GLN A 264 -13.94 -19.59 -14.20
N GLY A 265 -13.76 -18.51 -14.97
CA GLY A 265 -14.37 -18.35 -16.28
C GLY A 265 -13.35 -17.95 -17.34
N PRO A 266 -13.10 -18.79 -18.36
CA PRO A 266 -12.33 -18.42 -19.54
C PRO A 266 -12.87 -17.14 -20.24
N PRO A 267 -12.13 -16.55 -21.19
CA PRO A 267 -12.63 -15.46 -22.01
C PRO A 267 -13.94 -15.83 -22.71
N GLY A 268 -14.94 -14.94 -22.68
CA GLY A 268 -16.24 -15.16 -23.33
C GLY A 268 -17.26 -16.02 -22.57
N THR A 269 -16.95 -16.60 -21.40
CA THR A 269 -17.88 -17.48 -20.68
C THR A 269 -18.94 -16.78 -19.82
N GLY A 270 -19.07 -15.46 -19.98
CA GLY A 270 -20.13 -14.70 -19.32
C GLY A 270 -19.92 -14.46 -17.81
N LYS A 271 -18.68 -14.36 -17.32
CA LYS A 271 -18.36 -14.06 -15.91
C LYS A 271 -19.22 -12.95 -15.29
N THR A 272 -19.36 -11.82 -15.99
CA THR A 272 -20.19 -10.69 -15.52
C THR A 272 -21.66 -11.08 -15.39
N ARG A 273 -22.19 -11.87 -16.33
CA ARG A 273 -23.56 -12.39 -16.27
C ARG A 273 -23.75 -13.33 -15.08
N THR A 274 -22.77 -14.19 -14.81
CA THR A 274 -22.75 -15.05 -13.61
C THR A 274 -22.76 -14.23 -12.33
N ILE A 275 -21.95 -13.17 -12.24
CA ILE A 275 -21.91 -12.27 -11.08
C ILE A 275 -23.28 -11.61 -10.84
N LEU A 276 -23.95 -11.12 -11.90
CA LEU A 276 -25.30 -10.57 -11.78
C LEU A 276 -26.30 -11.61 -11.28
N GLY A 277 -26.19 -12.86 -11.74
CA GLY A 277 -26.99 -13.97 -11.23
C GLY A 277 -26.75 -14.24 -9.74
N ILE A 278 -25.49 -14.26 -9.33
CA ILE A 278 -25.09 -14.46 -7.93
C ILE A 278 -25.66 -13.35 -7.05
N LEU A 279 -25.55 -12.07 -7.47
CA LEU A 279 -26.11 -10.94 -6.74
C LEU A 279 -27.63 -11.06 -6.59
N ASN A 280 -28.33 -11.41 -7.68
CA ASN A 280 -29.78 -11.65 -7.63
C ASN A 280 -30.14 -12.79 -6.67
N ALA A 281 -29.38 -13.88 -6.69
CA ALA A 281 -29.59 -15.01 -5.81
C ALA A 281 -29.35 -14.66 -4.34
N ILE A 282 -28.26 -13.97 -4.01
CA ILE A 282 -27.95 -13.53 -2.63
C ILE A 282 -29.05 -12.59 -2.11
N CYS A 283 -29.51 -11.63 -2.90
CA CYS A 283 -30.51 -10.65 -2.46
C CYS A 283 -31.90 -11.24 -2.19
N HIS A 284 -32.25 -12.36 -2.83
CA HIS A 284 -33.60 -12.93 -2.78
C HIS A 284 -33.67 -14.33 -2.12
N SER A 285 -32.53 -14.91 -1.77
CA SER A 285 -32.50 -16.21 -1.11
C SER A 285 -32.83 -16.07 0.37
N SER A 286 -33.40 -17.13 0.92
CA SER A 286 -33.74 -17.21 2.34
C SER A 286 -32.76 -18.14 3.04
N PRO A 287 -32.33 -17.80 4.28
CA PRO A 287 -31.58 -18.72 5.10
C PRO A 287 -32.41 -19.99 5.37
N PRO A 288 -31.74 -21.12 5.67
CA PRO A 288 -32.43 -22.34 6.07
C PRO A 288 -33.37 -22.04 7.24
N ARG A 289 -34.59 -22.59 7.20
CA ARG A 289 -35.53 -22.49 8.31
C ARG A 289 -34.95 -23.24 9.51
N VAL A 290 -34.69 -22.48 10.59
CA VAL A 290 -34.26 -23.01 11.91
C VAL A 290 -35.41 -23.79 12.55
#